data_AF-A0A1V2GW72-F1
#
_entry.id   AF-A0A1V2GW72-F1
#
_cell.length_a   1.000
_cell.length_b   1.000
_cell.length_c   1.000
_cell.angle_alpha   90.00
_cell.angle_beta   90.00
_cell.angle_gamma   90.00
#
_symmetry.space_group_name_H-M   'P 1'
#
loop_
_entity.id
_entity.type
_entity.pdbx_description
1 polymer ?
#
loop_
_entity_poly.entity_id
_entity_poly.type
_entity_poly.pdbx_seq_one_letter_code
_entity_poly.pdbx_strand_id
1 'polypeptide(L)' 'MAVQVQERAKMTEGQRAYETKRAAKAGVSLDKWLSMKVQEREQLVAKAAAATAPAKKPGFFARLMERATKPIG' A
#
# COMPACT_ATOMS: atom_id res chain seq x y z
N MET A 1 -10.04 17.65 10.47
CA MET A 1 -8.95 18.54 9.98
C MET A 1 -7.57 18.25 10.60
N ALA A 2 -7.47 17.80 11.86
CA ALA A 2 -6.18 17.61 12.54
C ALA A 2 -5.22 16.57 11.91
N VAL A 3 -5.74 15.54 11.25
CA VAL A 3 -4.92 14.48 10.62
C VAL A 3 -4.10 15.01 9.43
N GLN A 4 -4.67 15.92 8.64
CA GLN A 4 -4.01 16.48 7.45
C GLN A 4 -2.81 17.37 7.82
N VAL A 5 -2.95 18.13 8.92
CA VAL A 5 -1.88 18.99 9.45
C VAL A 5 -0.71 18.15 9.95
N GLN A 6 -0.98 16.99 10.56
CA GLN A 6 0.07 16.06 10.99
C GLN A 6 0.80 15.41 9.81
N GLU A 7 0.10 15.05 8.73
CA GLU A 7 0.76 14.48 7.53
C GLU A 7 1.73 15.48 6.89
N ARG A 8 1.36 16.77 6.83
CA ARG A 8 2.24 17.83 6.32
C ARG A 8 3.44 18.09 7.23
N ALA A 9 3.25 18.00 8.54
CA ALA A 9 4.32 18.16 9.53
C ALA A 9 5.31 16.98 9.53
N LYS A 10 4.86 15.78 9.17
CA LYS A 10 5.69 14.57 9.08
C LYS A 10 6.49 14.46 7.77
N MET A 11 6.13 15.21 6.73
CA MET A 11 6.80 15.17 5.43
C MET A 11 7.93 16.19 5.32
N THR A 12 9.07 15.72 4.79
CA THR A 12 10.18 16.61 4.41
C THR A 12 9.76 17.54 3.27
N GLU A 13 10.48 18.65 3.10
CA GLU A 13 10.16 19.64 2.05
C GLU A 13 10.20 19.03 0.64
N GLY A 14 11.17 18.14 0.37
CA GLY A 14 11.25 17.40 -0.89
C GLY A 14 10.06 16.47 -1.14
N GLN A 15 9.55 15.81 -0.09
CA GLN A 15 8.34 14.99 -0.19
C GLN A 15 7.09 15.84 -0.46
N ARG A 16 6.97 17.01 0.19
CA ARG A 16 5.86 17.95 -0.07
C ARG A 16 5.89 18.48 -1.50
N ALA A 17 7.06 18.80 -2.05
CA ALA A 17 7.18 19.23 -3.45
C ALA A 17 6.76 18.12 -4.43
N TYR A 18 7.13 16.87 -4.14
CA TYR A 18 6.73 15.71 -4.94
C TYR A 18 5.21 15.46 -4.90
N GLU A 19 4.61 15.51 -3.71
CA GLU A 19 3.16 15.37 -3.52
C GLU A 19 2.39 16.54 -4.15
N THR A 20 2.94 17.77 -4.11
CA THR A 20 2.33 18.95 -4.77
C THR A 20 2.26 18.77 -6.28
N LYS A 21 3.32 18.24 -6.91
CA LYS A 21 3.32 17.95 -8.36
C LYS A 21 2.25 16.92 -8.73
N ARG A 22 2.04 15.91 -7.87
CA ARG A 22 1.00 14.90 -8.04
C ARG A 22 -0.40 15.47 -7.85
N ALA A 23 -0.60 16.29 -6.82
CA ALA A 23 -1.85 16.99 -6.57
C ALA A 23 -2.24 17.89 -7.74
N ALA A 24 -1.27 18.66 -8.26
CA ALA A 24 -1.45 19.48 -9.46
C ALA A 24 -1.80 18.64 -10.70
N LYS A 25 -1.15 17.48 -10.89
CA LYS A 25 -1.49 16.55 -11.98
C LYS A 25 -2.92 16.01 -11.87
N ALA A 26 -3.41 15.81 -10.65
CA ALA A 26 -4.78 15.38 -10.38
C ALA A 26 -5.78 16.54 -10.33
N GLY A 27 -5.34 17.80 -10.54
CA GLY A 27 -6.19 18.99 -10.51
C GLY A 27 -6.76 19.31 -9.12
N VAL A 28 -6.12 18.83 -8.05
CA VAL A 28 -6.58 19.04 -6.67
C VAL A 28 -5.52 19.73 -5.82
N SER A 29 -5.93 20.33 -4.70
CA SER A 29 -4.99 20.89 -3.72
C SER A 29 -4.23 19.77 -2.99
N LEU A 30 -3.04 20.11 -2.47
CA LEU A 30 -2.20 19.17 -1.71
C LEU A 30 -2.95 18.55 -0.52
N ASP A 31 -3.70 19.36 0.24
CA ASP A 31 -4.49 18.87 1.39
C ASP A 31 -5.55 17.84 0.98
N LYS A 32 -6.25 18.10 -0.14
CA LYS A 32 -7.25 17.18 -0.68
C LYS A 32 -6.60 15.89 -1.20
N TRP A 33 -5.45 16.00 -1.87
CA TRP A 33 -4.66 14.88 -2.35
C TRP A 33 -4.20 13.95 -1.21
N LEU A 34 -3.67 14.53 -0.12
CA LEU A 34 -3.27 13.77 1.06
C LEU A 34 -4.46 13.09 1.74
N SER A 35 -5.60 13.77 1.83
CA SER A 35 -6.83 13.19 2.39
C SER A 35 -7.34 11.99 1.58
N MET A 36 -7.31 12.08 0.25
CA MET A 36 -7.71 10.97 -0.63
C MET A 36 -6.81 9.74 -0.43
N LYS A 37 -5.50 9.94 -0.27
CA LYS A 37 -4.56 8.85 0.02
C LYS A 37 -4.83 8.17 1.36
N VAL A 38 -5.18 8.92 2.39
CA VAL A 38 -5.52 8.34 3.70
C VAL A 38 -6.77 7.47 3.58
N GLN A 39 -7.82 7.97 2.92
CA GLN A 39 -9.03 7.21 2.66
C GLN A 39 -8.75 5.96 1.80
N GLU A 40 -7.90 6.06 0.78
CA GLU A 40 -7.51 4.92 -0.04
C GLU A 40 -6.75 3.87 0.78
N ARG A 41 -5.83 4.28 1.65
CA ARG A 41 -5.13 3.37 2.57
C ARG A 41 -6.09 2.66 3.51
N GLU A 42 -7.04 3.38 4.11
CA GLU A 42 -8.06 2.79 4.99
C GLU A 42 -8.92 1.77 4.23
N GLN A 43 -9.34 2.08 3.00
CA GLN A 43 -10.10 1.15 2.17
C GLN A 43 -9.27 -0.07 1.75
N LEU A 44 -7.98 0.11 1.45
CA LEU A 44 -7.09 -1.00 1.10
C LEU A 44 -6.83 -1.90 2.30
N VAL A 45 -6.68 -1.34 3.51
CA VAL A 45 -6.56 -2.12 4.75
C VAL A 45 -7.85 -2.88 5.04
N ALA A 46 -9.02 -2.24 4.88
CA ALA A 46 -10.31 -2.90 5.03
C ALA A 46 -10.52 -4.03 4.01
N LYS A 47 -10.13 -3.81 2.74
CA LYS A 47 -10.16 -4.84 1.69
C LYS A 47 -9.15 -5.97 1.92
N ALA A 48 -7.95 -5.66 2.42
CA ALA A 48 -6.93 -6.65 2.75
C ALA A 48 -7.35 -7.51 3.96
N ALA A 49 -8.01 -6.89 4.96
CA ALA A 49 -8.59 -7.60 6.09
C ALA A 49 -9.74 -8.51 5.65
N ALA A 50 -10.59 -8.06 4.72
CA ALA A 50 -11.65 -8.89 4.13
C ALA A 50 -11.12 -10.00 3.19
N ALA A 51 -9.93 -9.83 2.61
CA ALA A 51 -9.28 -10.83 1.74
C ALA A 51 -8.49 -11.90 2.51
N THR A 52 -8.65 -12.01 3.82
CA THR A 52 -8.02 -13.05 4.67
C THR A 52 -8.69 -14.42 4.52
N ALA A 53 -8.82 -14.93 3.29
CA ALA A 53 -8.85 -16.37 3.00
C ALA A 53 -8.77 -16.62 1.49
N PRO A 54 -7.55 -16.69 0.95
CA PRO A 54 -7.33 -17.78 0.00
C PRO A 54 -6.21 -18.67 0.53
N ALA A 55 -6.47 -19.98 0.57
CA ALA A 55 -5.45 -21.00 0.82
C ALA A 55 -4.25 -20.71 -0.09
N LYS A 56 -3.14 -20.26 0.51
CA LYS A 56 -1.94 -19.85 -0.22
C LYS A 56 -1.43 -21.06 -0.98
N LYS A 57 -1.50 -21.01 -2.32
CA LYS A 57 -0.89 -22.01 -3.17
C LYS A 57 0.58 -22.14 -2.78
N PRO A 58 1.16 -23.36 -2.77
CA PRO A 58 2.55 -23.55 -2.40
C PRO A 58 3.42 -22.67 -3.30
N GLY A 59 4.16 -21.77 -2.67
CA GLY A 59 5.08 -20.85 -3.35
C GLY A 59 6.26 -21.58 -3.98
N PHE A 60 7.11 -20.85 -4.68
CA PHE A 60 8.26 -21.42 -5.41
C PHE A 60 9.15 -22.30 -4.51
N PHE A 61 9.51 -21.83 -3.32
CA PHE A 61 10.33 -22.60 -2.37
C PHE A 61 9.62 -23.85 -1.84
N ALA A 62 8.31 -23.78 -1.59
CA ALA A 62 7.54 -24.95 -1.16
C ALA A 62 7.51 -26.04 -2.24
N ARG A 63 7.35 -25.64 -3.51
CA ARG A 63 7.40 -26.57 -4.65
C ARG A 63 8.80 -27.16 -4.87
N LEU A 64 9.85 -26.38 -4.61
CA LEU A 64 11.23 -26.86 -4.70
C LEU A 64 11.51 -27.92 -3.64
N MET A 65 11.09 -27.69 -2.39
CA MET A 65 11.22 -28.66 -1.30
C MET A 65 10.43 -29.93 -1.58
N GLU A 66 9.20 -29.80 -2.09
CA GLU A 66 8.38 -30.95 -2.48
C GLU A 66 9.09 -31.84 -3.51
N ARG A 67 9.73 -31.26 -4.52
CA ARG A 67 10.53 -32.01 -5.51
C ARG A 67 11.79 -32.63 -4.90
N ALA A 68 12.44 -31.94 -3.96
CA ALA A 68 13.64 -32.45 -3.29
C ALA A 68 13.34 -33.63 -2.36
N THR A 69 12.17 -33.64 -1.70
CA THR A 69 11.75 -34.72 -0.80
C THR A 69 11.01 -35.86 -1.50
N LYS A 70 10.67 -35.71 -2.78
CA LYS A 70 9.93 -36.75 -3.51
C LYS A 70 10.89 -37.90 -3.87
N PRO A 71 10.67 -39.12 -3.35
CA PRO A 71 11.54 -40.25 -3.70
C PRO A 71 11.41 -40.54 -5.19
N ILE A 72 12.57 -40.66 -5.84
CA ILE A 72 12.69 -41.05 -7.24
C ILE A 72 12.56 -42.58 -7.23
N GLY A 73 11.39 -43.08 -7.58
CA GLY A 73 11.17 -44.49 -7.89
C GLY A 73 11.71 -44.83 -9.26
#